data_AF-A0ABD2N7Q2-F1
#
_entry.id   AF-A0ABD2N7Q2-F1
#
_cell.length_a   1.000
_cell.length_b   1.000
_cell.length_c   1.000
_cell.angle_alpha   90.00
_cell.angle_beta   90.00
_cell.angle_gamma   90.00
#
_symmetry.space_group_name_H-M   'P 1'
#
loop_
_entity.id
_entity.type
_entity.pdbx_description
1 polymer ?
#
loop_
_entity_poly.entity_id
_entity_poly.type
_entity_poly.pdbx_seq_one_letter_code
_entity_poly.pdbx_strand_id
1 'polypeptide(L)'
;MTDKAWRSVSVTTISNCFKSCGFSMSQEEASEEPLEPDMSLEADWNKLQNIEVQFDDYVTCDEGLATTGTLTDAEIIDMVNQDINEDNVDENDVDHTDPADFEPLISSKEARAAINTLRSFIEICDDIEDRVFSSLFELEKIIDKKSANCLNQNR
;
A
#
# COMPACT_ATOMS: atom_id res chain seq x y z
N MET A 1 -4.04 7.15 -10.06
CA MET A 1 -4.88 8.35 -9.80
C MET A 1 -4.66 8.95 -8.41
N THR A 2 -4.24 8.16 -7.43
CA THR A 2 -4.04 8.56 -6.02
C THR A 2 -2.97 9.64 -5.82
N ASP A 3 -1.84 9.61 -6.53
CA ASP A 3 -0.76 10.61 -6.37
C ASP A 3 -1.20 12.04 -6.72
N LYS A 4 -1.94 12.23 -7.82
CA LYS A 4 -2.46 13.54 -8.21
C LYS A 4 -3.44 14.09 -7.17
N ALA A 5 -4.33 13.24 -6.66
CA ALA A 5 -5.26 13.61 -5.61
C ALA A 5 -4.50 14.00 -4.33
N TRP A 6 -3.50 13.22 -3.94
CA TRP A 6 -2.67 13.48 -2.76
C TRP A 6 -1.88 14.79 -2.87
N ARG A 7 -1.29 15.07 -4.03
CA ARG A 7 -0.57 16.32 -4.30
C ARG A 7 -1.46 17.57 -4.26
N SER A 8 -2.78 17.40 -4.40
CA SER A 8 -3.74 18.51 -4.31
C SER A 8 -4.21 18.81 -2.89
N VAL A 9 -3.90 17.94 -1.92
CA VAL A 9 -4.24 18.16 -0.52
C VAL A 9 -3.34 19.24 0.08
N SER A 10 -3.94 20.29 0.64
CA SER A 10 -3.19 21.37 1.27
C SER A 10 -2.67 20.97 2.65
N VAL A 11 -1.55 21.56 3.07
CA VAL A 11 -1.02 21.40 4.44
C VAL A 11 -2.08 21.79 5.49
N THR A 12 -2.90 22.79 5.20
CA THR A 12 -4.02 23.22 6.05
C THR A 12 -5.09 22.14 6.17
N THR A 13 -5.42 21.45 5.07
CA THR A 13 -6.36 20.33 5.08
C THR A 13 -5.85 19.23 6.01
N ILE A 14 -4.58 18.87 5.89
CA ILE A 14 -3.93 17.88 6.76
C ILE A 14 -3.99 18.34 8.22
N SER A 15 -3.55 19.58 8.51
CA SER A 15 -3.56 20.14 9.86
C SER A 15 -4.96 20.15 10.49
N ASN A 16 -5.99 20.49 9.73
CA ASN A 16 -7.36 20.50 10.22
C ASN A 16 -7.88 19.09 10.51
N CYS A 17 -7.53 18.08 9.70
CA CYS A 17 -7.85 16.68 9.98
C CYS A 17 -7.23 16.23 11.31
N PHE A 18 -5.94 16.52 11.54
CA PHE A 18 -5.27 16.21 12.81
C PHE A 18 -5.99 16.88 14.00
N LYS A 19 -6.32 18.17 13.89
CA LYS A 19 -7.07 18.89 14.93
C LYS A 19 -8.46 18.31 15.18
N SER A 20 -9.20 17.97 14.13
CA SER A 20 -10.53 17.35 14.23
C SER A 20 -10.48 15.97 14.88
N CYS A 21 -9.37 15.25 14.75
CA CYS A 21 -9.11 13.98 15.42
C CYS A 21 -8.54 14.15 16.84
N GLY A 22 -8.46 15.38 17.38
CA GLY A 22 -7.97 15.64 18.73
C GLY A 22 -6.45 15.75 18.85
N PHE A 23 -5.70 15.67 17.73
CA PHE A 23 -4.27 15.95 17.72
C PHE A 23 -4.05 17.46 17.63
N SER A 24 -4.15 18.15 18.77
CA SER A 24 -3.61 19.49 18.92
C SER A 24 -2.18 19.42 19.41
N MET A 25 -1.23 19.81 18.56
CA MET A 25 0.17 20.02 18.95
C MET A 25 0.24 21.29 19.83
N SER A 26 -0.28 21.24 21.05
CA SER A 26 0.25 22.10 22.10
C SER A 26 1.66 21.63 22.35
N GLN A 27 2.64 22.50 22.10
CA GLN A 27 4.02 22.28 22.50
C GLN A 27 4.12 22.46 24.02
N GLU A 28 3.37 21.64 24.75
CA GLU A 28 3.78 21.22 26.07
C GLU A 28 4.81 20.14 25.77
N GLU A 29 6.04 20.30 26.27
CA GLU A 29 6.99 19.20 26.27
C GLU A 29 6.22 17.97 26.72
N ALA A 30 6.29 16.89 25.95
CA ALA A 30 5.87 15.60 26.43
C ALA A 30 6.69 15.40 27.71
N SER A 31 6.11 15.74 28.86
CA SER A 31 6.58 15.19 30.10
C SER A 31 6.57 13.72 29.81
N GLU A 32 7.75 13.10 29.93
CA GLU A 32 7.81 11.70 30.26
C GLU A 32 6.99 11.57 31.55
N GLU A 33 5.66 11.46 31.40
CA GLU A 33 4.86 10.83 32.42
C GLU A 33 5.58 9.51 32.62
N PRO A 34 6.08 9.24 33.83
CA PRO A 34 6.64 7.94 34.13
C PRO A 34 5.61 6.95 33.61
N LEU A 35 6.02 6.04 32.73
CA LEU A 35 5.21 4.86 32.43
C LEU A 35 4.92 4.26 33.80
N GLU A 36 3.70 4.49 34.29
CA GLU A 36 3.27 4.05 35.60
C GLU A 36 3.63 2.57 35.65
N PRO A 37 4.46 2.16 36.64
CA PRO A 37 5.01 0.83 36.66
C PRO A 37 3.84 -0.14 36.79
N ASP A 38 3.62 -0.93 35.74
CA ASP A 38 2.82 -2.16 35.78
C ASP A 38 1.49 -1.99 36.53
N MET A 39 0.55 -1.27 35.91
CA MET A 39 -0.86 -1.43 36.30
C MET A 39 -1.20 -2.90 36.07
N SER A 40 -1.30 -3.66 37.16
CA SER A 40 -1.79 -5.03 37.15
C SER A 40 -3.13 -5.05 36.41
N LEU A 41 -3.13 -5.61 35.19
CA LEU A 41 -4.33 -5.70 34.33
C LEU A 41 -5.49 -6.38 35.06
N GLU A 42 -5.18 -7.31 35.96
CA GLU A 42 -6.14 -7.96 36.85
C GLU A 42 -6.75 -6.97 37.87
N ALA A 43 -5.95 -6.05 38.44
CA ALA A 43 -6.44 -5.01 39.34
C ALA A 43 -7.36 -4.01 38.63
N ASP A 44 -7.11 -3.73 37.35
CA ASP A 44 -7.99 -2.89 36.53
C ASP A 44 -9.24 -3.63 36.08
N TRP A 45 -9.14 -4.93 35.77
CA TRP A 45 -10.29 -5.78 35.47
C TRP A 45 -11.30 -5.81 36.61
N ASN A 46 -10.81 -5.88 37.85
CA ASN A 46 -11.64 -5.85 39.06
C ASN A 46 -12.41 -4.53 39.29
N LYS A 47 -12.07 -3.45 38.57
CA LYS A 47 -12.81 -2.18 38.61
C LYS A 47 -14.03 -2.18 37.68
N LEU A 48 -14.10 -3.10 36.72
CA LEU A 48 -15.19 -3.19 35.78
C LEU A 48 -16.44 -3.77 36.48
N GLN A 49 -17.54 -3.02 36.44
CA GLN A 49 -18.82 -3.47 36.99
C GLN A 49 -19.69 -4.10 35.90
N ASN A 50 -20.49 -5.11 36.26
CA ASN A 50 -21.46 -5.79 35.37
C ASN A 50 -20.85 -6.56 34.18
N ILE A 51 -19.65 -7.12 34.35
CA ILE A 51 -19.07 -8.04 33.37
C ILE A 51 -19.29 -9.48 33.84
N GLU A 52 -19.88 -10.32 32.97
CA GLU A 52 -20.15 -11.74 33.24
C GLU A 52 -18.97 -12.65 32.85
N VAL A 53 -17.93 -12.08 32.25
CA VAL A 53 -16.72 -12.76 31.78
C VAL A 53 -15.65 -12.73 32.87
N GLN A 54 -14.97 -13.85 33.12
CA GLN A 54 -13.83 -13.88 34.04
C GLN A 54 -12.58 -13.29 33.35
N PHE A 55 -11.63 -12.78 34.16
CA PHE A 55 -10.39 -12.23 33.62
C PHE A 55 -9.64 -13.24 32.74
N ASP A 56 -9.52 -14.48 33.22
CA ASP A 56 -8.85 -15.55 32.49
C ASP A 56 -9.53 -15.85 31.15
N ASP A 57 -10.87 -15.86 31.11
CA ASP A 57 -11.63 -16.08 29.87
C ASP A 57 -11.35 -14.98 28.83
N TYR A 58 -11.14 -13.74 29.27
CA TYR A 58 -10.79 -12.62 28.41
C TYR A 58 -9.35 -12.72 27.89
N VAL A 59 -8.40 -13.04 28.78
CA VAL A 59 -6.97 -13.14 28.42
C VAL A 59 -6.69 -14.33 27.51
N THR A 60 -7.42 -15.42 27.69
CA THR A 60 -7.25 -16.67 26.93
C THR A 60 -8.28 -16.83 25.81
N CYS A 61 -9.02 -15.78 25.47
CA CYS A 61 -10.11 -15.87 24.49
C CYS A 61 -9.66 -16.32 23.10
N ASP A 62 -8.38 -16.12 22.77
CA ASP A 62 -7.74 -16.56 21.53
C ASP A 62 -6.84 -17.79 21.70
N GLU A 63 -6.76 -18.37 22.90
CA GLU A 63 -5.93 -19.54 23.18
C GLU A 63 -6.45 -20.75 22.40
N GLY A 64 -5.59 -21.29 21.53
CA GLY A 64 -5.95 -22.42 20.67
C GLY A 64 -6.80 -22.07 19.45
N LEU A 65 -7.07 -20.79 19.18
CA LEU A 65 -7.57 -20.38 17.87
C LEU A 65 -6.48 -20.63 16.82
N ALA A 66 -6.89 -21.19 15.68
CA ALA A 66 -6.00 -21.32 14.53
C ALA A 66 -5.68 -19.92 14.01
N THR A 67 -4.55 -19.37 14.48
CA THR A 67 -3.95 -18.18 13.89
C THR A 67 -3.12 -18.61 12.69
N THR A 68 -2.87 -17.68 11.77
CA THR A 68 -1.87 -17.94 10.74
C THR A 68 -0.53 -18.16 11.44
N GLY A 69 0.09 -19.30 11.16
CA GLY A 69 1.43 -19.58 11.66
C GLY A 69 2.39 -18.47 11.24
N THR A 70 3.43 -18.23 12.03
CA THR A 70 4.53 -17.38 11.57
C THR A 70 5.23 -18.13 10.45
N LEU A 71 5.21 -17.54 9.25
CA LEU A 71 5.96 -18.09 8.13
C LEU A 71 7.45 -17.95 8.42
N THR A 72 8.19 -19.02 8.19
CA THR A 72 9.65 -18.95 8.17
C THR A 72 10.11 -18.16 6.95
N ASP A 73 11.28 -17.52 7.03
CA ASP A 73 11.87 -16.81 5.89
C ASP A 73 11.95 -17.71 4.64
N ALA A 74 12.19 -19.02 4.83
CA ALA A 74 12.20 -19.99 3.75
C ALA A 74 10.83 -20.16 3.08
N GLU A 75 9.75 -20.27 3.87
CA GLU A 75 8.38 -20.37 3.36
C GLU A 75 7.94 -19.07 2.68
N ILE A 76 8.34 -17.90 3.20
CA ILE A 76 8.08 -16.60 2.56
C ILE A 76 8.77 -16.54 1.19
N ILE A 77 10.04 -16.97 1.12
CA ILE A 77 10.80 -16.99 -0.13
C ILE A 77 10.18 -17.98 -1.13
N ASP A 78 9.72 -19.14 -0.66
CA ASP A 78 9.10 -20.15 -1.53
C ASP A 78 7.75 -19.68 -2.09
N MET A 79 6.92 -18.98 -1.30
CA MET A 79 5.69 -18.36 -1.81
C MET A 79 5.96 -17.33 -2.89
N VAL A 80 6.91 -16.42 -2.64
CA VAL A 80 7.31 -15.40 -3.63
C VAL A 80 7.87 -16.05 -4.89
N ASN A 81 8.56 -17.18 -4.78
CA ASN A 81 9.12 -17.89 -5.93
C ASN A 81 8.08 -18.76 -6.65
N GLN A 82 7.07 -19.30 -5.97
CA GLN A 82 5.95 -20.03 -6.58
C GLN A 82 5.09 -19.08 -7.42
N ASP A 83 4.78 -17.88 -6.91
CA ASP A 83 4.08 -16.82 -7.66
C ASP A 83 4.83 -16.38 -8.94
N ILE A 84 6.14 -16.57 -8.99
CA ILE A 84 6.97 -16.21 -10.15
C ILE A 84 7.09 -17.38 -11.16
N ASN A 85 6.85 -18.62 -10.75
CA ASN A 85 7.06 -19.82 -11.58
C ASN A 85 5.76 -20.53 -12.01
N GLU A 86 4.62 -20.22 -11.41
CA GLU A 86 3.32 -20.79 -11.78
C GLU A 86 2.54 -19.87 -12.73
N ASP A 87 3.02 -19.80 -13.97
CA ASP A 87 2.20 -19.51 -15.16
C ASP A 87 1.25 -20.70 -15.50
N ASN A 88 0.95 -21.57 -14.53
CA ASN A 88 -0.04 -22.64 -14.65
C ASN A 88 -0.99 -22.57 -13.47
N VAL A 89 -2.08 -21.84 -13.66
CA VAL A 89 -3.27 -21.83 -12.82
C VAL A 89 -3.75 -23.28 -12.62
N ASP A 90 -3.57 -23.85 -11.43
CA ASP A 90 -4.33 -25.01 -10.99
C ASP A 90 -5.74 -24.51 -10.64
N GLU A 91 -6.74 -24.90 -11.43
CA GLU A 91 -8.15 -24.50 -11.33
C GLU A 91 -8.88 -25.03 -10.07
N ASN A 92 -8.18 -25.34 -8.98
CA ASN A 92 -8.79 -25.88 -7.75
C ASN A 92 -8.51 -25.11 -6.47
N ASP A 93 -7.88 -23.94 -6.52
CA ASP A 93 -7.98 -23.00 -5.41
C ASP A 93 -9.04 -21.96 -5.75
N VAL A 94 -10.21 -22.12 -5.14
CA VAL A 94 -11.29 -21.13 -5.19
C VAL A 94 -10.89 -20.00 -4.26
N ASP A 95 -9.84 -19.26 -4.64
CA ASP A 95 -9.67 -17.92 -4.10
C ASP A 95 -10.75 -17.04 -4.75
N HIS A 96 -11.53 -16.40 -3.90
CA HIS A 96 -12.49 -15.40 -4.32
C HIS A 96 -11.77 -14.10 -4.68
N THR A 97 -10.75 -14.17 -5.55
CA THR A 97 -10.16 -12.99 -6.16
C THR A 97 -11.12 -12.52 -7.24
N ASP A 98 -11.75 -11.36 -7.01
CA ASP A 98 -12.59 -10.71 -8.00
C ASP A 98 -11.73 -10.46 -9.26
N PRO A 99 -12.13 -10.92 -10.47
CA PRO A 99 -11.39 -10.63 -11.70
C PRO A 99 -11.24 -9.13 -12.00
N ALA A 100 -11.85 -8.24 -11.19
CA ALA A 100 -11.62 -6.81 -11.18
C ALA A 100 -10.26 -6.36 -10.59
N ASP A 101 -9.52 -7.21 -9.86
CA ASP A 101 -8.27 -6.82 -9.18
C ASP A 101 -7.00 -6.95 -10.06
N PHE A 102 -7.11 -7.55 -11.25
CA PHE A 102 -6.02 -7.50 -12.23
C PHE A 102 -6.06 -6.17 -12.99
N GLU A 103 -5.23 -5.20 -12.58
CA GLU A 103 -4.94 -4.05 -13.45
C GLU A 103 -4.44 -4.58 -14.81
N PRO A 104 -5.01 -4.12 -15.95
CA PRO A 104 -4.63 -4.66 -17.24
C PRO A 104 -3.15 -4.38 -17.51
N LEU A 105 -2.39 -5.45 -17.77
CA LEU A 105 -0.98 -5.37 -18.16
C LEU A 105 -0.85 -4.61 -19.49
N ILE A 106 -0.49 -3.33 -19.41
CA ILE A 106 -0.27 -2.49 -20.59
C ILE A 106 1.04 -2.94 -21.27
N SER A 107 0.94 -3.34 -22.53
CA SER A 107 2.10 -3.70 -23.35
C SER A 107 2.95 -2.46 -23.70
N SER A 108 4.23 -2.65 -23.99
CA SER A 108 5.11 -1.55 -24.44
C SER A 108 4.61 -0.86 -25.72
N LYS A 109 3.90 -1.60 -26.59
CA LYS A 109 3.29 -1.05 -27.80
C LYS A 109 2.15 -0.09 -27.47
N GLU A 110 1.29 -0.46 -26.51
CA GLU A 110 0.19 0.39 -26.05
C GLU A 110 0.69 1.62 -25.30
N ALA A 111 1.71 1.46 -24.45
CA ALA A 111 2.35 2.58 -23.77
C ALA A 111 2.95 3.59 -24.77
N ARG A 112 3.57 3.10 -25.84
CA ARG A 112 4.09 3.95 -26.94
C ARG A 112 2.98 4.67 -27.70
N ALA A 113 1.89 3.97 -28.01
CA ALA A 113 0.73 4.59 -28.65
C ALA A 113 0.16 5.72 -27.78
N ALA A 114 0.02 5.49 -26.47
CA ALA A 114 -0.48 6.48 -25.53
C ALA A 114 0.42 7.72 -25.43
N ILE A 115 1.75 7.56 -25.38
CA ILE A 115 2.67 8.70 -25.40
C ILE A 115 2.56 9.50 -26.70
N ASN A 116 2.47 8.84 -27.86
CA ASN A 116 2.31 9.54 -29.15
C ASN A 116 1.00 10.34 -29.20
N THR A 117 -0.08 9.81 -28.64
CA THR A 117 -1.35 10.53 -28.51
C THR A 117 -1.20 11.76 -27.61
N LEU A 118 -0.55 11.61 -26.45
CA LEU A 118 -0.32 12.71 -25.51
C LEU A 118 0.57 13.80 -26.12
N ARG A 119 1.62 13.41 -26.84
CA ARG A 119 2.51 14.31 -27.58
C ARG A 119 1.76 15.14 -28.61
N SER A 120 0.94 14.47 -29.45
CA SER A 120 0.13 15.13 -30.47
C SER A 120 -0.86 16.13 -29.87
N PHE A 121 -1.43 15.81 -28.70
CA PHE A 121 -2.33 16.73 -27.99
C PHE A 121 -1.59 17.98 -27.49
N ILE A 122 -0.42 17.79 -26.87
CA ILE A 122 0.39 18.89 -26.32
C ILE A 122 0.94 19.80 -27.42
N GLU A 123 1.27 19.27 -28.59
CA GLU A 123 1.72 20.05 -29.75
C GLU A 123 0.65 21.03 -30.28
N ILE A 124 -0.63 20.79 -29.97
CA ILE A 124 -1.75 21.66 -30.36
C ILE A 124 -2.05 22.71 -29.27
N CYS A 125 -1.50 22.55 -28.07
CA CYS A 125 -1.68 23.52 -26.99
C CYS A 125 -0.74 24.72 -27.16
N ASP A 126 -1.27 25.93 -26.94
CA ASP A 126 -0.46 27.15 -26.87
C ASP A 126 0.27 27.26 -25.51
N ASP A 127 1.41 27.97 -25.49
CA ASP A 127 2.17 28.33 -24.28
C ASP A 127 2.70 27.13 -23.45
N ILE A 128 3.11 26.06 -24.14
CA ILE A 128 3.75 24.90 -23.51
C ILE A 128 5.26 25.11 -23.39
N GLU A 129 5.78 24.94 -22.17
CA GLU A 129 7.21 25.02 -21.90
C GLU A 129 7.98 23.80 -22.42
N ASP A 130 9.20 24.01 -22.94
CA ASP A 130 10.10 22.96 -23.46
C ASP A 130 10.38 21.81 -22.47
N ARG A 131 10.30 22.09 -21.16
CA ARG A 131 10.43 21.07 -20.11
C ARG A 131 9.40 19.96 -20.22
N VAL A 132 8.21 20.25 -20.78
CA VAL A 132 7.13 19.27 -20.97
C VAL A 132 7.51 18.27 -22.05
N PHE A 133 8.04 18.74 -23.20
CA PHE A 133 8.54 17.86 -24.26
C PHE A 133 9.75 17.05 -23.82
N SER A 134 10.64 17.66 -23.03
CA SER A 134 11.78 16.96 -22.42
C SER A 134 11.32 15.82 -21.50
N SER A 135 10.25 16.05 -20.72
CA SER A 135 9.67 15.03 -19.85
C SER A 135 9.04 13.88 -20.65
N LEU A 136 8.33 14.18 -21.76
CA LEU A 136 7.80 13.15 -22.66
C LEU A 136 8.91 12.29 -23.26
N PHE A 137 10.01 12.90 -23.68
CA PHE A 137 11.15 12.19 -24.25
C PHE A 137 11.80 11.22 -23.23
N GLU A 138 11.97 11.64 -21.97
CA GLU A 138 12.49 10.74 -20.94
C GLU A 138 11.54 9.56 -20.67
N LEU A 139 10.22 9.76 -20.73
CA LEU A 139 9.24 8.67 -20.64
C LEU A 139 9.35 7.71 -21.84
N GLU A 140 9.52 8.21 -23.07
CA GLU A 140 9.75 7.38 -24.27
C GLU A 140 10.98 6.48 -24.10
N LYS A 141 12.08 7.04 -23.60
CA LYS A 141 13.34 6.32 -23.35
C LYS A 141 13.19 5.19 -22.33
N ILE A 142 12.38 5.40 -21.30
CA ILE A 142 12.08 4.36 -20.30
C ILE A 142 11.33 3.19 -20.94
N ILE A 143 10.34 3.47 -21.80
CA ILE A 143 9.57 2.45 -22.52
C ILE A 143 10.47 1.66 -23.47
N ASP A 144 11.39 2.34 -24.19
CA ASP A 144 12.35 1.67 -25.07
C ASP A 144 13.28 0.73 -24.31
N LYS A 145 13.81 1.19 -23.17
CA LYS A 145 14.69 0.39 -22.34
C LYS A 145 13.99 -0.86 -21.83
N LYS A 146 12.72 -0.74 -21.40
CA LYS A 146 11.90 -1.89 -20.96
C LYS A 146 11.70 -2.88 -22.12
N SER A 147 11.37 -2.38 -23.31
CA SER A 147 11.16 -3.22 -24.50
C SER A 147 12.41 -3.99 -24.91
N ALA A 148 13.58 -3.33 -24.87
CA ALA A 148 14.87 -3.96 -25.18
C ALA A 148 15.26 -5.03 -24.15
N ASN A 149 14.96 -4.80 -22.87
CA ASN A 149 15.26 -5.77 -21.81
C ASN A 149 14.39 -7.03 -21.90
N CYS A 150 13.11 -6.90 -22.22
CA CYS A 150 12.22 -8.06 -22.43
C CYS A 150 12.67 -8.93 -23.62
N LEU A 151 13.27 -8.35 -24.66
CA LEU A 151 13.82 -9.11 -25.79
C LEU A 151 15.10 -9.88 -25.42
N ASN A 152 15.88 -9.40 -24.45
CA ASN A 152 17.14 -10.00 -24.03
C ASN A 152 16.97 -11.10 -22.96
N GLN A 153 15.80 -11.20 -22.32
CA GLN A 153 15.49 -12.25 -21.33
C GLN A 153 14.98 -13.55 -21.96
N ASN A 154 14.69 -13.56 -23.26
CA ASN A 154 14.19 -14.73 -24.01
C ASN A 154 15.28 -15.44 -24.85
N ARG A 155 16.55 -15.35 -24.45
CA ARG A 155 17.68 -15.94 -25.18
C ARG A 155 18.67 -16.61 -24.25
#